data_AF-A0A382WTZ0-F1
#
_entry.id   AF-A0A382WTZ0-F1
#
_cell.length_a   1.000
_cell.length_b   1.000
_cell.length_c   1.000
_cell.angle_alpha   90.00
_cell.angle_beta   90.00
_cell.angle_gamma   90.00
#
_symmetry.space_group_name_H-M   'P 1'
#
loop_
_entity.id
_entity.type
_entity.pdbx_description
1 polymer ?
#
loop_
_entity_poly.entity_id
_entity_poly.type
_entity_poly.pdbx_seq_one_letter_code
_entity_poly.pdbx_strand_id
1 'polypeptide(L)'
;MTINFDPSEWKHFSLRDKIAQMIMVRVRGDYYYNEHWYRESLKKWLKVDGIGGVITFGGSIHGTYYNIQQFQKWAKYPLLVAADYERGLGQWMSGATLFPSNMALAATDNLDLAYEQGHITALEARALG
;
A
#
# COMPACT_ATOMS: atom_id res chain seq x y z
N MET A 1 2.76 16.10 3.22
CA MET A 1 2.28 17.06 2.19
C MET A 1 1.30 16.27 1.36
N THR A 2 0.02 16.46 1.61
CA THR A 2 -1.05 15.75 0.87
C THR A 2 -1.13 16.40 -0.50
N ILE A 3 -0.96 15.61 -1.56
CA ILE A 3 -1.20 16.09 -2.93
C ILE A 3 -2.70 16.37 -3.00
N ASN A 4 -3.10 17.64 -3.19
CA ASN A 4 -4.49 17.98 -3.49
C ASN A 4 -4.77 17.49 -4.91
N PHE A 5 -5.43 16.34 -5.01
CA PHE A 5 -5.80 15.70 -6.27
C PHE A 5 -7.33 15.68 -6.37
N ASP A 6 -7.88 16.25 -7.44
CA ASP A 6 -9.29 16.08 -7.77
C ASP A 6 -9.47 14.75 -8.54
N PRO A 7 -10.30 13.81 -8.06
CA PRO A 7 -10.59 12.56 -8.75
C PRO A 7 -11.11 12.71 -10.19
N SER A 8 -11.49 13.91 -10.63
CA SER A 8 -11.89 14.18 -12.01
C SER A 8 -10.72 14.52 -12.96
N GLU A 9 -9.50 14.74 -12.43
CA GLU A 9 -8.31 15.13 -13.19
C GLU A 9 -7.90 14.10 -14.25
N TRP A 10 -8.19 12.81 -14.06
CA TRP A 10 -7.85 11.75 -15.01
C TRP A 10 -8.44 12.00 -16.41
N LYS A 11 -9.52 12.78 -16.53
CA LYS A 11 -10.12 13.15 -17.81
C LYS A 11 -9.13 13.87 -18.72
N HIS A 12 -8.22 14.65 -18.12
CA HIS A 12 -7.20 15.43 -18.81
C HIS A 12 -5.88 14.68 -19.01
N PHE A 13 -5.76 13.43 -18.53
CA PHE A 13 -4.55 12.66 -18.69
C PHE A 13 -4.33 12.28 -20.16
N SER A 14 -3.07 12.25 -20.56
CA SER A 14 -2.66 11.59 -21.80
C SER A 14 -3.09 10.12 -21.77
N LEU A 15 -3.23 9.48 -22.95
CA LEU A 15 -3.51 8.04 -22.99
C LEU A 15 -2.46 7.23 -22.22
N ARG A 16 -1.19 7.63 -22.31
CA ARG A 16 -0.08 7.01 -21.59
C ARG A 16 -0.26 7.11 -20.07
N ASP A 17 -0.63 8.28 -19.56
CA ASP A 17 -0.86 8.50 -18.12
C ASP A 17 -2.06 7.69 -17.64
N LYS A 18 -3.14 7.57 -18.44
CA LYS A 18 -4.28 6.70 -18.11
C LYS A 18 -3.86 5.23 -18.00
N ILE A 19 -3.04 4.74 -18.92
CA ILE A 19 -2.50 3.37 -18.87
C ILE A 19 -1.60 3.20 -17.64
N ALA A 20 -0.72 4.16 -17.35
CA ALA A 20 0.15 4.11 -16.19
C ALA A 20 -0.62 4.02 -14.87
N GLN A 21 -1.74 4.75 -14.75
CA GLN A 21 -2.62 4.69 -13.59
C GLN A 21 -3.30 3.33 -13.37
N MET A 22 -3.34 2.46 -14.38
CA MET A 22 -3.84 1.08 -14.25
C MET A 22 -2.77 0.09 -13.81
N ILE A 23 -1.53 0.54 -13.62
CA ILE A 23 -0.39 -0.30 -13.26
C ILE A 23 -0.05 -0.10 -11.79
N MET A 24 0.12 -1.23 -11.09
CA MET A 24 0.68 -1.28 -9.75
C MET A 24 1.93 -2.13 -9.74
N VAL A 25 2.94 -1.72 -8.96
CA VAL A 25 4.20 -2.47 -8.85
C VAL A 25 4.41 -3.01 -7.45
N ARG A 26 4.98 -4.22 -7.38
CA ARG A 26 5.34 -4.87 -6.13
C ARG A 26 6.57 -4.22 -5.51
N VAL A 27 6.47 -3.76 -4.27
CA VAL A 27 7.59 -3.27 -3.45
C VAL A 27 7.73 -4.13 -2.20
N ARG A 28 8.93 -4.18 -1.61
CA ARG A 28 9.09 -4.79 -0.28
C ARG A 28 8.99 -3.71 0.81
N GLY A 29 8.56 -4.12 2.00
CA GLY A 29 8.47 -3.22 3.16
C GLY A 29 9.76 -3.09 3.99
N ASP A 30 10.88 -3.70 3.58
CA ASP A 30 12.18 -3.44 4.22
C ASP A 30 12.68 -2.02 3.90
N TYR A 31 13.42 -1.42 4.85
CA TYR A 31 13.95 -0.08 4.67
C TYR A 31 15.05 -0.09 3.60
N TYR A 32 14.76 0.52 2.44
CA TYR A 32 15.69 0.62 1.32
C TYR A 32 16.57 1.85 1.46
N TYR A 33 17.75 1.70 2.06
CA TYR A 33 18.76 2.77 2.09
C TYR A 33 19.75 2.69 0.92
N ASN A 34 20.05 1.49 0.40
CA ASN A 34 21.12 1.31 -0.57
C ASN A 34 20.69 1.66 -1.99
N GLU A 35 21.59 2.33 -2.72
CA GLU A 35 21.47 2.58 -4.16
C GLU A 35 21.39 1.24 -4.89
N HIS A 36 20.20 0.94 -5.40
CA HIS A 36 19.91 -0.28 -6.14
C HIS A 36 19.14 0.11 -7.39
N TRP A 37 19.44 -0.53 -8.52
CA TRP A 37 18.80 -0.23 -9.82
C TRP A 37 17.26 -0.22 -9.75
N TYR A 38 16.70 -1.06 -8.86
CA TYR A 38 15.26 -1.13 -8.63
C TYR A 38 14.70 0.15 -8.00
N ARG A 39 15.42 0.80 -7.07
CA ARG A 39 14.98 2.05 -6.43
C ARG A 39 14.94 3.19 -7.44
N GLU A 40 15.93 3.29 -8.31
CA GLU A 40 15.95 4.31 -9.37
C GLU A 40 14.84 4.05 -10.40
N SER A 41 14.62 2.77 -10.75
CA SER A 41 13.50 2.38 -11.62
C SER A 41 12.15 2.74 -10.98
N LEU A 42 11.95 2.41 -9.71
CA LEU A 42 10.75 2.75 -8.96
C LEU A 42 10.53 4.27 -8.90
N LYS A 43 11.57 5.04 -8.59
CA LYS A 43 11.51 6.50 -8.58
C LYS A 43 11.12 7.04 -9.95
N LYS A 44 11.65 6.50 -11.05
CA LYS A 44 11.24 6.84 -12.42
C LYS A 44 9.77 6.49 -12.65
N TRP A 45 9.33 5.28 -12.29
CA TRP A 45 7.95 4.84 -12.50
C TRP A 45 6.94 5.73 -11.75
N LEU A 46 7.26 6.12 -10.53
CA LEU A 46 6.40 6.97 -9.69
C LEU A 46 6.42 8.43 -10.17
N LYS A 47 7.60 8.99 -10.45
CA LYS A 47 7.77 10.43 -10.74
C LYS A 47 7.55 10.80 -12.20
N VAL A 48 8.02 9.95 -13.12
CA VAL A 48 8.03 10.23 -14.57
C VAL A 48 6.89 9.50 -15.26
N ASP A 49 6.74 8.20 -15.00
CA ASP A 49 5.72 7.40 -15.69
C ASP A 49 4.34 7.57 -15.07
N GLY A 50 4.26 7.90 -13.78
CA GLY A 50 3.02 8.18 -13.07
C GLY A 50 2.18 6.92 -12.90
N ILE A 51 2.77 5.83 -12.40
CA ILE A 51 2.01 4.61 -12.09
C ILE A 51 0.96 4.84 -11.00
N GLY A 52 -0.12 4.07 -11.01
CA GLY A 52 -1.28 4.27 -10.14
C GLY A 52 -1.08 3.80 -8.70
N GLY A 53 -0.17 2.86 -8.46
CA GLY A 53 0.01 2.36 -7.11
C GLY A 53 1.16 1.40 -6.89
N VAL A 54 1.27 0.97 -5.63
CA VAL A 54 2.25 0.00 -5.16
C VAL A 54 1.57 -1.05 -4.29
N ILE A 55 2.09 -2.27 -4.31
CA ILE A 55 1.67 -3.34 -3.40
C ILE A 55 2.85 -3.78 -2.55
N THR A 56 2.72 -3.68 -1.23
CA THR A 56 3.80 -3.95 -0.26
C THR A 56 3.80 -5.40 0.19
N PHE A 57 4.98 -6.04 0.24
CA PHE A 57 5.15 -7.40 0.77
C PHE A 57 6.22 -7.47 1.85
N GLY A 58 5.87 -8.04 3.00
CA GLY A 58 6.76 -8.23 4.15
C GLY A 58 7.43 -6.93 4.63
N GLY A 59 8.51 -7.07 5.39
CA GLY A 59 9.30 -5.95 5.87
C GLY A 59 9.10 -5.67 7.35
N SER A 60 9.18 -4.39 7.73
CA SER A 60 8.92 -3.94 9.10
C SER A 60 7.97 -2.76 9.12
N ILE A 61 7.29 -2.55 10.26
CA ILE A 61 6.41 -1.39 10.49
C ILE A 61 7.15 -0.09 10.16
N HIS A 62 8.35 0.08 10.71
CA HIS A 62 9.18 1.25 10.47
C HIS A 62 9.56 1.40 8.98
N GLY A 63 10.09 0.35 8.35
CA GLY A 63 10.50 0.40 6.95
C GLY A 63 9.34 0.74 6.01
N THR A 64 8.21 0.08 6.20
CA THR A 64 7.00 0.25 5.38
C THR A 64 6.44 1.67 5.50
N TYR A 65 6.30 2.18 6.73
CA TYR A 65 5.82 3.54 6.97
C TYR A 65 6.67 4.58 6.23
N TYR A 66 7.99 4.55 6.41
CA TYR A 66 8.88 5.52 5.76
C TYR A 66 8.95 5.34 4.24
N ASN A 67 8.89 4.10 3.74
CA ASN A 67 8.85 3.84 2.31
C ASN A 67 7.58 4.41 1.68
N ILE A 68 6.39 4.19 2.26
CA ILE A 68 5.14 4.73 1.76
C ILE A 68 5.18 6.26 1.70
N GLN A 69 5.61 6.91 2.79
CA GLN A 69 5.78 8.37 2.83
C GLN A 69 6.75 8.86 1.76
N GLN A 70 7.83 8.13 1.52
CA GLN A 70 8.81 8.47 0.49
C GLN A 70 8.25 8.28 -0.94
N PHE A 71 7.49 7.22 -1.18
CA PHE A 71 6.87 6.94 -2.47
C PHE A 71 5.81 7.97 -2.82
N GLN A 72 4.96 8.34 -1.85
CA GLN A 72 3.98 9.41 -2.03
C GLN A 72 4.66 10.76 -2.36
N LYS A 73 5.84 11.05 -1.79
CA LYS A 73 6.62 12.25 -2.14
C LYS A 73 7.22 12.21 -3.55
N TRP A 74 7.51 11.05 -4.09
CA TRP A 74 8.04 10.91 -5.45
C TRP A 74 6.96 10.87 -6.51
N ALA A 75 5.77 10.40 -6.13
CA ALA A 75 4.69 10.13 -7.05
C ALA A 75 4.17 11.40 -7.72
N LYS A 76 3.95 11.31 -9.03
CA LYS A 76 3.30 12.37 -9.82
C LYS A 76 1.84 12.58 -9.42
N TYR A 77 1.16 11.50 -9.05
CA TYR A 77 -0.23 11.45 -8.60
C TYR A 77 -0.33 10.65 -7.29
N PRO A 78 -1.34 10.85 -6.43
CA PRO A 78 -1.50 10.05 -5.21
C PRO A 78 -1.53 8.55 -5.52
N LEU A 79 -0.70 7.78 -4.82
CA LEU A 79 -0.62 6.33 -5.02
C LEU A 79 -1.72 5.62 -4.26
N LEU A 80 -2.32 4.62 -4.90
CA LEU A 80 -2.98 3.54 -4.20
C LEU A 80 -1.91 2.62 -3.57
N VAL A 81 -1.95 2.47 -2.25
CA VAL A 81 -1.08 1.55 -1.52
C VAL A 81 -1.90 0.33 -1.12
N ALA A 82 -1.46 -0.85 -1.56
CA ALA A 82 -2.13 -2.12 -1.30
C ALA A 82 -1.23 -3.09 -0.53
N ALA A 83 -1.85 -4.03 0.17
CA ALA A 83 -1.18 -5.14 0.83
C ALA A 83 -2.18 -6.27 1.11
N ASP A 84 -1.66 -7.50 1.20
CA ASP A 84 -2.46 -8.70 1.50
C ASP A 84 -2.53 -8.92 3.02
N TYR A 85 -3.29 -8.08 3.73
CA TYR A 85 -3.51 -8.16 5.19
C TYR A 85 -4.74 -9.01 5.55
N GLU A 86 -4.87 -10.18 4.94
CA GLU A 86 -6.05 -11.06 5.08
C GLU A 86 -6.35 -11.45 6.54
N ARG A 87 -5.29 -11.58 7.35
CA ARG A 87 -5.35 -11.91 8.78
C ARG A 87 -4.88 -10.76 9.67
N GLY A 88 -5.11 -9.54 9.24
CA GLY A 88 -4.59 -8.34 9.89
C GLY A 88 -3.18 -7.97 9.46
N LEU A 89 -2.75 -6.79 9.89
CA LEU A 89 -1.44 -6.24 9.54
C LEU A 89 -0.30 -7.14 10.06
N GLY A 90 -0.54 -7.82 11.18
CA GLY A 90 0.38 -8.78 11.79
C GLY A 90 0.74 -9.97 10.91
N GLN A 91 0.02 -10.21 9.80
CA GLN A 91 0.38 -11.23 8.80
C GLN A 91 1.76 -10.96 8.17
N TRP A 92 2.10 -9.69 7.96
CA TRP A 92 3.37 -9.28 7.36
C TRP A 92 4.25 -8.45 8.30
N MET A 93 3.65 -7.75 9.27
CA MET A 93 4.36 -6.81 10.12
C MET A 93 4.41 -7.29 11.57
N SER A 94 5.58 -7.77 11.99
CA SER A 94 5.80 -8.16 13.39
C SER A 94 5.50 -6.98 14.33
N GLY A 95 4.71 -7.23 15.37
CA GLY A 95 4.26 -6.23 16.36
C GLY A 95 2.88 -5.64 16.09
N ALA A 96 2.24 -5.92 14.95
CA ALA A 96 0.86 -5.56 14.67
C ALA A 96 -0.12 -6.70 15.02
N THR A 97 -1.42 -6.44 14.91
CA THR A 97 -2.45 -7.43 15.25
C THR A 97 -2.50 -8.55 14.22
N LEU A 98 -2.29 -9.79 14.68
CA LEU A 98 -2.43 -11.01 13.88
C LEU A 98 -3.70 -11.77 14.32
N PHE A 99 -4.66 -11.89 13.41
CA PHE A 99 -5.89 -12.62 13.62
C PHE A 99 -5.76 -14.12 13.28
N PRO A 100 -6.71 -14.95 13.75
CA PRO A 100 -6.90 -16.30 13.23
C PRO A 100 -7.11 -16.32 11.71
N SER A 101 -7.13 -17.50 11.11
CA SER A 101 -7.49 -17.62 9.68
C SER A 101 -8.97 -17.32 9.46
N ASN A 102 -9.36 -16.95 8.24
CA ASN A 102 -10.76 -16.74 7.90
C ASN A 102 -11.63 -17.99 8.14
N MET A 103 -11.04 -19.19 8.10
CA MET A 103 -11.74 -20.43 8.48
C MET A 103 -12.06 -20.48 9.98
N ALA A 104 -11.14 -20.06 10.84
CA ALA A 104 -11.38 -19.97 12.28
C ALA A 104 -12.43 -18.89 12.61
N LEU A 105 -12.39 -17.76 11.89
CA LEU A 105 -13.39 -16.72 12.00
C LEU A 105 -14.78 -17.24 11.57
N ALA A 106 -14.87 -17.93 10.45
CA ALA A 106 -16.11 -18.55 9.99
C ALA A 106 -16.66 -19.59 10.99
N ALA A 107 -15.78 -20.34 11.66
CA ALA A 107 -16.17 -21.33 12.67
C ALA A 107 -16.82 -20.69 13.92
N THR A 108 -16.70 -19.38 14.11
CA THR A 108 -17.40 -18.66 15.19
C THR A 108 -18.87 -18.39 14.88
N ASP A 109 -19.27 -18.47 13.60
CA ASP A 109 -20.60 -18.08 13.09
C ASP A 109 -21.08 -16.69 13.57
N ASN A 110 -20.13 -15.77 13.81
CA ASN A 110 -20.40 -14.43 14.32
C ASN A 110 -19.87 -13.36 13.35
N LEU A 111 -20.80 -12.66 12.70
CA LEU A 111 -20.50 -11.60 11.73
C LEU A 111 -19.83 -10.37 12.37
N ASP A 112 -20.10 -10.10 13.65
CA ASP A 112 -19.49 -8.95 14.34
C ASP A 112 -17.98 -9.15 14.50
N LEU A 113 -17.52 -10.39 14.73
CA LEU A 113 -16.09 -10.69 14.77
C LEU A 113 -15.41 -10.49 13.41
N ALA A 114 -16.10 -10.81 12.32
CA ALA A 114 -15.60 -10.58 10.97
C ALA A 114 -15.49 -9.08 10.65
N TYR A 115 -16.48 -8.31 11.07
CA TYR A 115 -16.46 -6.85 10.97
C TYR A 115 -15.30 -6.26 11.78
N GLU A 116 -15.13 -6.67 13.03
CA GLU A 116 -14.04 -6.17 13.89
C GLU A 116 -12.65 -6.53 13.35
N GLN A 117 -12.46 -7.74 12.80
CA GLN A 117 -11.21 -8.08 12.11
C GLN A 117 -10.91 -7.11 10.96
N GLY A 118 -11.90 -6.85 10.10
CA GLY A 118 -11.76 -5.91 8.99
C GLY A 118 -11.49 -4.48 9.46
N HIS A 119 -12.21 -4.02 10.49
CA HIS A 119 -12.10 -2.69 11.06
C HIS A 119 -10.70 -2.44 11.66
N ILE A 120 -10.20 -3.35 12.50
CA ILE A 120 -8.87 -3.25 13.10
C ILE A 120 -7.78 -3.32 12.02
N THR A 121 -7.93 -4.22 11.05
CA THR A 121 -7.00 -4.32 9.91
C THR A 121 -6.91 -3.00 9.15
N ALA A 122 -8.05 -2.38 8.83
CA ALA A 122 -8.09 -1.10 8.12
C ALA A 122 -7.52 0.06 8.97
N LEU A 123 -7.77 0.06 10.28
CA LEU A 123 -7.25 1.06 11.20
C LEU A 123 -5.71 1.02 11.27
N GLU A 124 -5.14 -0.17 11.43
CA GLU A 124 -3.68 -0.37 11.46
C GLU A 124 -3.04 -0.10 10.09
N ALA A 125 -3.66 -0.55 8.99
CA ALA A 125 -3.17 -0.27 7.64
C ALA A 125 -3.12 1.23 7.34
N ARG A 126 -4.19 1.97 7.66
CA ARG A 126 -4.25 3.43 7.48
C ARG A 126 -3.19 4.17 8.31
N ALA A 127 -2.82 3.64 9.48
CA ALA A 127 -1.77 4.23 10.29
C ALA A 127 -0.36 4.08 9.66
N LEU A 128 -0.16 3.06 8.80
CA LEU A 128 1.07 2.88 8.05
C LEU A 128 1.18 3.79 6.81
N GLY A 129 0.05 4.19 6.21
CA GLY A 129 -0.03 5.07 5.05
C GLY A 129 -0.82 4.46 3.90
#